data_AF-A0A2V2F054-F1
#
_entry.id   AF-A0A2V2F054-F1
#
_cell.length_a   1.000
_cell.length_b   1.000
_cell.length_c   1.000
_cell.angle_alpha   90.00
_cell.angle_beta   90.00
_cell.angle_gamma   90.00
#
_symmetry.space_group_name_H-M   'P 1'
#
loop_
_entity.id
_entity.type
_entity.pdbx_description
1 polymer ?
#
loop_
_entity_poly.entity_id
_entity_poly.type
_entity_poly.pdbx_seq_one_letter_code
_entity_poly.pdbx_strand_id
1 'polypeptide(L)' 'MNIVMKVCYDGTHFCGWQIQENGRTVQGELERAVTERFGIVSRVTGSG' A
#
# COMPACT_ATOMS: atom_id res chain seq x y z
N MET A 1 15.14 3.46 9.08
CA MET A 1 15.31 4.38 7.93
C MET A 1 13.94 4.62 7.33
N ASN A 2 13.57 5.88 7.11
CA ASN A 2 12.25 6.24 6.57
C ASN A 2 12.41 6.71 5.13
N ILE A 3 11.54 6.23 4.25
CA ILE A 3 11.54 6.57 2.82
C ILE A 3 10.17 7.16 2.50
N VAL A 4 10.17 8.27 1.78
CA VAL A 4 8.95 8.88 1.25
C VAL A 4 8.88 8.59 -0.24
N MET A 5 7.73 8.13 -0.70
CA MET A 5 7.45 7.87 -2.12
C MET A 5 6.16 8.56 -2.51
N LYS A 6 6.15 9.17 -3.71
CA LYS A 6 4.91 9.66 -4.33
C LYS A 6 4.38 8.55 -5.21
N VAL A 7 3.09 8.25 -5.07
CA VAL A 7 2.41 7.20 -5.84
C VAL A 7 1.18 7.77 -6.54
N CYS A 8 0.87 7.22 -7.70
CA CYS A 8 -0.37 7.45 -8.42
C CYS A 8 -0.94 6.06 -8.76
N TYR A 9 -2.24 5.90 -8.64
CA TYR A 9 -2.93 4.64 -8.89
C TYR A 9 -4.33 4.92 -9.46
N ASP A 10 -4.83 3.99 -10.27
CA ASP A 10 -6.24 3.97 -10.65
C ASP A 10 -7.06 3.37 -9.50
N GLY A 11 -7.95 4.17 -8.92
CA GLY A 11 -8.76 3.78 -7.77
C GLY A 11 -9.93 2.83 -8.10
N THR A 12 -10.24 2.60 -9.38
CA THR A 12 -11.45 1.89 -9.81
C THR A 12 -11.62 0.50 -9.20
N HIS A 13 -10.52 -0.22 -8.96
CA HIS A 13 -10.51 -1.58 -8.43
C HIS A 13 -10.02 -1.69 -6.98
N PHE A 14 -9.92 -0.56 -6.28
CA PHE A 14 -9.48 -0.50 -4.90
C PHE A 14 -10.57 0.04 -3.99
N CYS A 15 -10.73 -0.59 -2.84
CA CYS A 15 -11.59 -0.16 -1.75
C CYS A 15 -10.90 0.96 -0.94
N GLY A 16 -10.33 1.95 -1.61
CA GLY A 16 -9.60 3.06 -1.00
C GLY A 16 -8.15 2.74 -0.63
N TRP A 17 -7.57 3.63 0.18
CA TRP A 17 -6.16 3.57 0.60
C TRP A 17 -5.92 2.54 1.70
N GLN A 18 -6.63 2.67 2.83
CA GLN A 18 -6.37 1.90 4.04
C GLN A 18 -6.83 0.44 3.90
N ILE A 19 -6.05 -0.48 4.44
CA ILE A 19 -6.44 -1.90 4.57
C ILE A 19 -7.73 -2.03 5.37
N GLN A 20 -8.70 -2.76 4.81
CA GLN A 20 -10.00 -3.06 5.40
C GLN A 20 -10.50 -4.42 4.88
N GLU A 21 -11.48 -5.01 5.56
CA GLU A 21 -11.99 -6.36 5.24
C GLU A 21 -12.72 -6.45 3.89
N ASN A 22 -13.19 -5.31 3.36
CA ASN A 22 -14.11 -5.25 2.23
C ASN A 22 -13.46 -5.38 0.84
N GLY A 23 -12.16 -5.66 0.74
CA GLY A 23 -11.51 -5.95 -0.54
C GLY A 23 -10.08 -5.45 -0.68
N ARG A 24 -9.62 -5.32 -1.93
CA ARG A 24 -8.25 -4.88 -2.27
C ARG A 24 -8.07 -3.41 -1.95
N THR A 25 -6.95 -3.03 -1.37
CA THR A 25 -6.64 -1.65 -0.95
C THR A 25 -5.25 -1.27 -1.40
N VAL A 26 -5.00 0.02 -1.60
CA VAL A 26 -3.71 0.48 -2.12
C VAL A 26 -2.59 0.23 -1.12
N GLN A 27 -2.81 0.50 0.16
CA GLN A 27 -1.84 0.20 1.22
C GLN A 27 -1.50 -1.28 1.24
N GLY A 28 -2.51 -2.17 1.19
CA GLY A 28 -2.29 -3.61 1.21
C GLY A 28 -1.45 -4.11 0.03
N GLU A 29 -1.72 -3.63 -1.19
CA GLU A 29 -0.92 -4.01 -2.35
C GLU A 29 0.50 -3.44 -2.30
N LEU A 30 0.70 -2.22 -1.79
CA LEU A 30 2.04 -1.64 -1.62
C LEU A 30 2.85 -2.43 -0.60
N GLU A 31 2.26 -2.74 0.57
CA GLU A 31 2.92 -3.54 1.61
C GLU A 31 3.24 -4.96 1.10
N ARG A 32 2.33 -5.58 0.34
CA ARG A 32 2.57 -6.88 -0.31
C ARG A 32 3.74 -6.80 -1.29
N ALA A 33 3.75 -5.82 -2.19
CA ALA A 33 4.81 -5.66 -3.19
C ALA A 33 6.19 -5.39 -2.55
N VAL A 34 6.24 -4.59 -1.47
CA VAL A 34 7.46 -4.38 -0.70
C VAL A 34 7.95 -5.69 -0.07
N THR A 35 7.04 -6.45 0.52
CA THR A 35 7.38 -7.75 1.14
C THR A 35 7.88 -8.74 0.10
N GLU A 36 7.19 -8.87 -1.03
CA GLU A 36 7.60 -9.75 -2.14
C GLU A 36 8.96 -9.36 -2.73
N ARG A 37 9.23 -8.06 -2.87
CA ARG A 37 10.45 -7.58 -3.55
C ARG A 37 11.69 -7.54 -2.64
N PHE A 38 11.51 -7.25 -1.36
CA PHE A 38 12.60 -7.00 -0.42
C PHE A 38 12.66 -8.02 0.73
N GLY A 39 11.67 -8.91 0.87
CA GLY A 39 11.62 -9.91 1.93
C GLY A 39 11.37 -9.34 3.32
N ILE A 40 10.95 -8.08 3.41
CA ILE A 40 10.70 -7.38 4.68
C ILE A 40 9.23 -6.97 4.79
N VAL A 41 8.64 -7.23 5.94
CA VAL A 41 7.31 -6.70 6.27
C VAL A 41 7.48 -5.25 6.72
N SER A 42 6.87 -4.33 6.00
CA SER A 42 6.92 -2.90 6.30
C SER A 42 5.53 -2.31 6.22
N ARG A 43 5.23 -1.35 7.10
CA ARG A 43 3.95 -0.65 7.15
C ARG A 43 4.06 0.67 6.39
N VAL A 44 3.10 0.94 5.51
CA VAL A 44 3.05 2.16 4.71
C VAL A 44 2.02 3.13 5.32
N THR A 45 2.42 4.38 5.52
CA THR A 45 1.52 5.46 5.99
C THR A 45 1.24 6.42 4.84
N GLY A 46 -0.04 6.70 4.58
CA GLY A 46 -0.47 7.70 3.61
C GLY A 46 -0.41 9.11 4.22
N SER A 47 -0.20 10.13 3.39
CA SER A 47 -0.14 11.53 3.82
C SER A 47 -1.50 12.16 4.15
N GLY A 48 -2.60 11.48 3.82
CA GLY A 48 -3.95 12.06 3.79
C GLY A 48 -4.30 12.61 2.42
#